data_AF-A0A2H3BSD7-F1
#
_entry.id   AF-A0A2H3BSD7-F1
#
_cell.length_a   1.000
_cell.length_b   1.000
_cell.length_c   1.000
_cell.angle_alpha   90.00
_cell.angle_beta   90.00
_cell.angle_gamma   90.00
#
_symmetry.space_group_name_H-M   'P 1'
#
loop_
_entity.id
_entity.type
_entity.pdbx_description
1 polymer ?
#
loop_
_entity_poly.entity_id
_entity_poly.type
_entity_poly.pdbx_seq_one_letter_code
_entity_poly.pdbx_strand_id
1 'polypeptide(L)'
;MAPPKKYLTPEAKNKLQIRLQQCRASTSKDSTIVNVKHVTRLGKTNALKIQTRKKHLKYQANSLPSSKKPAPPPPLPLINLFLKLNAKVNALQDKFNSFIQSMSISEYTESLLKAYFKSSSKCQGQIDVFIDPLEELYDLHDSYTKTEARSHEVEGLSARHKALAQAGIPIHRVVEWVEDFWCCTIDGPGSFLHMYNRRQLAWQRDTVN
;
A
#
# COMPACT_ATOMS: atom_id res chain seq x y z
N MET A 1 -19.06 -26.97 -26.81
CA MET A 1 -19.05 -26.79 -25.34
C MET A 1 -18.34 -25.48 -25.05
N ALA A 2 -19.02 -24.50 -24.45
CA ALA A 2 -18.42 -23.20 -24.12
C ALA A 2 -17.72 -23.27 -22.75
N PRO A 3 -16.54 -22.64 -22.56
CA PRO A 3 -15.89 -22.61 -21.26
C PRO A 3 -16.58 -21.60 -20.32
N PRO A 4 -16.60 -21.85 -18.99
CA PRO A 4 -17.28 -20.98 -18.05
C PRO A 4 -16.49 -19.69 -17.83
N LYS A 5 -17.15 -18.55 -18.00
CA LYS A 5 -16.65 -17.24 -17.59
C LYS A 5 -16.54 -17.23 -16.06
N LYS A 6 -15.32 -17.23 -15.51
CA LYS A 6 -15.09 -16.99 -14.08
C LYS A 6 -15.29 -15.49 -13.82
N TYR A 7 -16.51 -15.12 -13.45
CA TYR A 7 -16.80 -13.78 -12.93
C TYR A 7 -16.25 -13.64 -11.51
N LEU A 8 -15.58 -12.53 -11.20
CA LEU A 8 -15.31 -12.14 -9.81
C LEU A 8 -16.62 -12.16 -9.01
N THR A 9 -16.63 -12.87 -7.89
CA THR A 9 -17.75 -12.90 -6.97
C THR A 9 -18.00 -11.50 -6.39
N PRO A 10 -19.27 -11.14 -6.08
CA PRO A 10 -19.62 -9.84 -5.49
C PRO A 10 -18.84 -9.51 -4.21
N GLU A 11 -18.45 -10.53 -3.44
CA GLU A 11 -17.63 -10.39 -2.23
C GLU A 11 -16.18 -9.96 -2.52
N ALA A 12 -15.59 -10.44 -3.61
CA ALA A 12 -14.24 -10.03 -4.02
C ALA A 12 -14.23 -8.56 -4.45
N LYS A 13 -15.30 -8.10 -5.13
CA LYS A 13 -15.48 -6.69 -5.49
C LYS A 13 -15.67 -5.79 -4.26
N ASN A 14 -16.45 -6.23 -3.27
CA ASN A 14 -16.64 -5.48 -2.03
C ASN A 14 -15.35 -5.37 -1.20
N LYS A 15 -14.54 -6.44 -1.11
CA LYS A 15 -13.23 -6.41 -0.44
C LYS A 15 -12.25 -5.43 -1.10
N LEU A 16 -12.24 -5.37 -2.44
CA LEU A 16 -11.44 -4.41 -3.20
C LEU A 16 -11.91 -2.96 -3.00
N GLN A 17 -13.23 -2.73 -2.92
CA GLN A 17 -13.80 -1.39 -2.70
C GLN A 17 -13.52 -0.87 -1.28
N ILE A 18 -13.52 -1.75 -0.28
CA ILE A 18 -13.17 -1.42 1.11
C ILE A 18 -11.67 -1.09 1.24
N ARG A 19 -10.78 -1.84 0.56
CA ARG A 19 -9.33 -1.53 0.52
C ARG A 19 -9.04 -0.19 -0.17
N LEU A 20 -9.72 0.11 -1.29
CA LEU A 20 -9.57 1.39 -1.98
C LEU A 20 -10.06 2.61 -1.17
N GLN A 21 -11.08 2.43 -0.32
CA GLN A 21 -11.52 3.49 0.60
C GLN A 21 -10.56 3.70 1.79
N GLN A 22 -9.93 2.64 2.28
CA GLN A 22 -8.94 2.75 3.36
C GLN A 22 -7.66 3.46 2.89
N CYS A 23 -7.26 3.28 1.64
CA CYS A 23 -6.14 4.02 1.04
C CYS A 23 -6.44 5.52 0.79
N ARG A 24 -7.70 5.96 0.82
CA ARG A 24 -8.08 7.38 0.67
C ARG A 24 -8.26 8.13 2.00
N ALA A 25 -8.17 7.46 3.14
CA ALA A 25 -8.45 8.05 4.45
C ALA A 25 -7.20 8.55 5.22
N SER A 26 -5.98 8.36 4.69
CA SER A 26 -4.75 8.74 5.38
C SER A 26 -4.11 10.01 4.83
N THR A 27 -4.87 11.11 4.78
CA THR A 27 -4.30 12.47 4.68
C THR A 27 -5.13 13.44 5.51
N SER A 28 -4.80 13.58 6.79
CA SER A 28 -4.93 14.83 7.57
C SER A 28 -4.61 14.53 9.04
N LYS A 29 -3.41 14.90 9.50
CA LYS A 29 -3.21 15.29 10.91
C LYS A 29 -3.45 16.79 10.96
N ASP A 30 -4.71 17.17 11.16
CA ASP A 30 -5.05 18.45 11.77
C ASP A 30 -6.13 18.21 12.82
N SER A 31 -5.99 18.90 13.95
CA SER A 31 -6.80 18.80 15.17
C SER A 31 -8.24 18.36 14.92
N THR A 32 -8.69 17.29 15.59
CA THR A 32 -10.06 16.78 15.48
C THR A 32 -11.07 17.81 16.00
N ILE A 33 -11.56 18.68 15.12
CA ILE A 33 -12.73 19.54 15.35
C ILE A 33 -13.96 18.66 15.15
N VAL A 34 -14.65 18.31 16.23
CA VAL A 34 -15.92 17.59 16.15
C VAL A 34 -17.03 18.60 15.90
N ASN A 35 -17.63 18.56 14.70
CA ASN A 35 -18.85 19.31 14.38
C ASN A 35 -20.06 18.56 14.96
N VAL A 36 -20.61 19.05 16.07
CA VAL A 36 -21.86 18.53 16.63
C VAL A 36 -23.01 19.30 15.99
N LYS A 37 -23.85 18.60 15.21
CA LYS A 37 -25.07 19.15 14.61
C LYS A 37 -26.25 18.91 15.56
N HIS A 38 -26.84 19.99 16.05
CA HIS A 38 -28.10 19.93 16.79
C HIS A 38 -29.24 20.22 15.82
N VAL A 39 -30.20 19.30 15.72
CA VAL A 39 -31.37 19.43 14.85
C VAL A 39 -32.59 19.66 15.74
N THR A 40 -33.25 20.80 15.57
CA THR A 40 -34.43 21.14 16.37
C THR A 40 -35.60 21.47 15.44
N ARG A 41 -36.81 21.00 15.77
CA ARG A 41 -38.04 21.40 15.07
C ARG A 41 -38.39 22.85 15.41
N LEU A 42 -38.72 23.64 14.40
CA LEU A 42 -39.09 25.04 14.57
C LEU A 42 -40.61 25.14 14.78
N GLY A 43 -41.06 25.09 16.04
CA GLY A 43 -42.47 25.28 16.39
C GLY A 43 -43.40 24.13 15.96
N LYS A 44 -44.64 24.45 15.56
CA LYS A 44 -45.70 23.48 15.20
C LYS A 44 -45.63 22.97 13.74
N THR A 45 -44.65 23.40 12.95
CA THR A 45 -44.48 22.95 11.56
C THR A 45 -43.35 21.93 11.42
N ASN A 46 -43.36 21.13 10.35
CA ASN A 46 -42.36 20.08 10.08
C ASN A 46 -40.97 20.61 9.65
N ALA A 47 -40.71 21.91 9.78
CA ALA A 47 -39.45 22.51 9.41
C ALA A 47 -38.36 22.23 10.47
N LEU A 48 -37.20 21.76 10.02
CA LEU A 48 -36.04 21.47 10.87
C LEU A 48 -35.00 22.58 10.74
N LYS A 49 -34.51 23.08 11.87
CA LYS A 49 -33.36 23.98 11.95
C LYS A 49 -32.14 23.20 12.41
N ILE A 50 -31.11 23.18 11.58
CA ILE A 50 -29.83 22.55 11.89
C ILE A 50 -28.87 23.64 12.35
N GLN A 51 -28.40 23.55 13.60
CA GLN A 51 -27.38 24.44 14.13
C GLN A 51 -26.10 23.64 14.38
N THR A 52 -25.02 24.03 13.70
CA THR A 52 -23.70 23.41 13.85
C THR A 52 -22.89 24.21 14.86
N ARG A 53 -22.43 23.57 15.94
CA ARG A 53 -21.48 24.19 16.89
C ARG A 53 -20.15 23.45 16.83
N LYS A 54 -19.06 24.21 16.71
CA LYS A 54 -17.69 23.70 16.85
C LYS A 54 -17.36 23.59 18.34
N LYS A 55 -17.05 22.39 18.83
CA LYS A 55 -16.61 22.17 20.22
C LYS A 55 -15.17 21.68 20.22
N HIS A 56 -14.29 22.41 20.90
CA HIS A 56 -12.93 21.95 21.18
C HIS A 56 -12.97 21.00 22.39
N LEU A 57 -12.61 19.74 22.18
CA LEU A 57 -12.53 18.74 23.24
C LEU A 57 -11.25 19.00 24.05
N LYS A 58 -11.36 19.68 25.19
CA LYS A 58 -10.27 19.73 26.18
C LYS A 58 -10.39 18.50 27.06
N TYR A 59 -9.40 17.61 27.00
CA TYR A 59 -9.26 16.53 27.98
C TYR A 59 -8.96 17.15 29.34
N GLN A 60 -9.96 17.18 30.22
CA GLN A 60 -9.76 17.49 31.63
C GLN A 60 -9.39 16.18 32.34
N ALA A 61 -8.13 16.05 32.72
CA ALA A 61 -7.67 14.95 33.58
C ALA A 61 -8.09 15.28 35.02
N ASN A 62 -9.05 14.52 35.56
CA ASN A 62 -9.38 14.58 36.97
C ASN A 62 -8.19 14.08 37.80
N SER A 63 -7.70 14.92 38.70
CA SER A 63 -6.66 14.59 39.67
C SER A 63 -7.19 13.63 40.74
N LEU A 64 -6.54 12.48 40.90
CA LEU A 64 -6.65 11.56 42.03
C LEU A 64 -5.23 11.40 42.62
N PRO A 65 -5.04 11.32 43.95
CA PRO A 65 -3.78 11.70 44.56
C PRO A 65 -2.67 10.67 44.35
N SER A 66 -1.49 11.22 44.09
CA SER A 66 -0.13 10.66 44.17
C SER A 66 -0.01 9.17 44.57
N SER A 67 0.00 8.30 43.56
CA SER A 67 0.73 7.03 43.62
C SER A 67 1.93 7.17 42.71
N LYS A 68 3.14 6.92 43.24
CA LYS A 68 4.42 7.10 42.54
C LYS A 68 4.38 6.37 41.20
N LYS A 69 4.20 7.13 40.11
CA LYS A 69 4.37 6.63 38.75
C LYS A 69 5.80 6.08 38.64
N PRO A 70 6.01 4.87 38.11
CA PRO A 70 7.34 4.47 37.65
C PRO A 70 7.83 5.56 36.71
N ALA A 71 9.09 5.98 36.87
CA ALA A 71 9.70 6.94 35.97
C ALA A 71 9.45 6.50 34.51
N PRO A 72 9.05 7.41 33.61
CA PRO A 72 8.95 7.06 32.20
C PRO A 72 10.29 6.46 31.77
N PRO A 73 10.29 5.34 31.02
CA PRO A 73 11.53 4.75 30.55
C PRO A 73 12.34 5.83 29.83
N PRO A 74 13.66 5.91 30.05
CA PRO A 74 14.47 6.94 29.44
C PRO A 74 14.25 6.93 27.92
N PRO A 75 14.12 8.10 27.26
CA PRO A 75 13.99 8.15 25.82
C PRO A 75 15.17 7.39 25.21
N LEU A 76 14.88 6.34 24.45
CA LEU A 76 15.88 5.62 23.68
C LEU A 76 16.64 6.67 22.86
N PRO A 77 18.00 6.66 22.87
CA PRO A 77 18.75 7.58 22.06
C PRO A 77 18.31 7.41 20.60
N LEU A 78 18.05 8.52 19.91
CA LEU A 78 17.54 8.55 18.53
C LEU A 78 18.37 7.65 17.58
N ILE A 79 19.66 7.52 17.89
CA ILE A 79 20.64 6.63 17.24
C ILE A 79 20.20 5.15 17.28
N ASN A 80 19.70 4.65 18.43
CA ASN A 80 19.27 3.27 18.58
C ASN A 80 17.98 2.96 17.79
N LEU A 81 17.08 3.96 17.67
CA LEU A 81 15.88 3.86 16.85
C LEU A 81 16.24 3.76 15.37
N PHE A 82 17.22 4.55 14.93
CA PHE A 82 17.67 4.55 13.54
C PHE A 82 18.38 3.24 13.16
N LEU A 83 19.29 2.75 13.99
CA LEU A 83 19.94 1.45 13.77
C LEU A 83 18.89 0.33 13.61
N LYS A 84 17.82 0.38 14.40
CA LYS A 84 16.71 -0.56 14.31
C LYS A 84 15.88 -0.40 13.03
N LEU A 85 15.71 0.82 12.52
CA LEU A 85 15.04 1.08 11.24
C LEU A 85 15.88 0.57 10.08
N ASN A 86 17.18 0.87 10.06
CA ASN A 86 18.09 0.37 9.03
C ASN A 86 18.15 -1.15 9.00
N ALA A 87 18.23 -1.80 10.16
CA ALA A 87 18.20 -3.26 10.24
C ALA A 87 16.91 -3.84 9.63
N LYS A 88 15.76 -3.19 9.83
CA LYS A 88 14.49 -3.59 9.22
C LYS A 88 14.48 -3.39 7.71
N VAL A 89 14.98 -2.25 7.23
CA VAL A 89 15.07 -1.96 5.78
C VAL A 89 15.96 -2.99 5.10
N ASN A 90 17.13 -3.29 5.69
CA ASN A 90 18.04 -4.31 5.15
C ASN A 90 17.37 -5.68 5.12
N ALA A 91 16.68 -6.09 6.19
CA ALA A 91 15.94 -7.34 6.20
C ALA A 91 14.81 -7.40 5.13
N LEU A 92 14.13 -6.28 4.86
CA LEU A 92 13.15 -6.18 3.79
C LEU A 92 13.80 -6.26 2.41
N GLN A 93 14.96 -5.63 2.23
CA GLN A 93 15.73 -5.71 0.99
C GLN A 93 16.23 -7.13 0.74
N ASP A 94 16.72 -7.81 1.77
CA ASP A 94 17.15 -9.21 1.69
C ASP A 94 15.97 -10.13 1.36
N LYS A 95 14.80 -9.88 1.96
CA LYS A 95 13.57 -10.61 1.63
C LYS A 95 13.17 -10.38 0.18
N PHE A 96 13.24 -9.14 -0.31
CA PHE A 96 12.96 -8.81 -1.70
C PHE A 96 13.94 -9.47 -2.66
N ASN A 97 15.23 -9.41 -2.37
CA ASN A 97 16.27 -10.06 -3.17
C ASN A 97 16.04 -11.57 -3.20
N SER A 98 15.70 -12.18 -2.07
CA SER A 98 15.33 -13.60 -2.01
C SER A 98 14.08 -13.91 -2.82
N PHE A 99 13.07 -13.03 -2.81
CA PHE A 99 11.83 -13.18 -3.56
C PHE A 99 12.07 -13.16 -5.07
N ILE A 100 12.86 -12.21 -5.57
CA ILE A 100 13.25 -12.15 -6.98
C ILE A 100 14.40 -13.13 -7.32
N GLN A 101 14.77 -14.02 -6.38
CA GLN A 101 15.83 -15.02 -6.54
C GLN A 101 17.19 -14.42 -6.94
N SER A 102 17.49 -13.23 -6.42
CA SER A 102 18.69 -12.44 -6.72
C SER A 102 18.85 -12.08 -8.21
N MET A 103 17.78 -12.20 -9.00
CA MET A 103 17.74 -11.73 -10.38
C MET A 103 17.63 -10.20 -10.43
N SER A 104 17.94 -9.59 -11.56
CA SER A 104 17.52 -8.21 -11.81
C SER A 104 15.98 -8.12 -11.93
N ILE A 105 15.42 -6.94 -11.66
CA ILE A 105 13.98 -6.69 -11.78
C ILE A 105 13.47 -7.01 -13.19
N SER A 106 14.23 -6.65 -14.22
CA SER A 106 13.92 -6.98 -15.62
C SER A 106 13.94 -8.48 -15.88
N GLU A 107 14.92 -9.22 -15.37
CA GLU A 107 14.98 -10.68 -15.56
C GLU A 107 13.85 -11.39 -14.82
N TYR A 108 13.53 -10.95 -13.61
CA TYR A 108 12.42 -11.48 -12.83
C TYR A 108 11.09 -11.26 -13.57
N THR A 109 10.82 -10.03 -14.02
CA THR A 109 9.59 -9.74 -14.75
C THR A 109 9.52 -10.48 -16.10
N GLU A 110 10.64 -10.60 -16.82
CA GLU A 110 10.73 -11.45 -18.02
C GLU A 110 10.40 -12.91 -17.74
N SER A 111 10.85 -13.43 -16.59
CA SER A 111 10.58 -14.80 -16.19
C SER A 111 9.07 -15.03 -15.99
N LEU A 112 8.35 -14.05 -15.42
CA LEU A 112 6.89 -14.11 -15.26
C LEU A 112 6.18 -14.09 -16.62
N LEU A 113 6.59 -13.21 -17.54
CA LEU A 113 6.03 -13.21 -18.90
C LEU A 113 6.24 -14.55 -19.60
N LYS A 114 7.47 -15.09 -19.51
CA LYS A 114 7.80 -16.40 -20.07
C LYS A 114 6.92 -17.48 -19.43
N ALA A 115 6.71 -17.47 -18.12
CA ALA A 115 5.84 -18.44 -17.45
C ALA A 115 4.38 -18.38 -17.95
N TYR A 116 3.85 -17.16 -18.15
CA TYR A 116 2.48 -16.94 -18.61
C TYR A 116 2.25 -17.36 -20.07
N PHE A 117 3.20 -17.09 -20.97
CA PHE A 117 3.07 -17.40 -22.41
C PHE A 117 3.61 -18.77 -22.81
N LYS A 118 4.42 -19.42 -21.98
CA LYS A 118 5.04 -20.71 -22.32
C LYS A 118 4.00 -21.80 -22.48
N SER A 119 3.84 -22.25 -23.72
CA SER A 119 2.85 -23.25 -24.14
C SER A 119 3.03 -24.64 -23.51
N SER A 120 4.23 -24.95 -23.04
CA SER A 120 4.53 -26.18 -22.32
C SER A 120 4.33 -26.08 -20.80
N SER A 121 3.99 -24.90 -20.28
CA SER A 121 3.73 -24.71 -18.85
C SER A 121 2.27 -25.05 -18.52
N LYS A 122 2.05 -25.64 -17.34
CA LYS A 122 0.69 -25.84 -16.81
C LYS A 122 -0.03 -24.51 -16.53
N CYS A 123 0.71 -23.40 -16.49
CA CYS A 123 0.24 -22.07 -16.14
C CYS A 123 -0.01 -21.17 -17.36
N GLN A 124 -0.02 -21.72 -18.57
CA GLN A 124 -0.24 -20.93 -19.78
C GLN A 124 -1.57 -20.19 -19.70
N GLY A 125 -1.51 -18.85 -19.84
CA GLY A 125 -2.70 -17.99 -19.80
C GLY A 125 -3.39 -17.93 -18.43
N GLN A 126 -2.78 -18.47 -17.37
CA GLN A 126 -3.31 -18.37 -16.02
C GLN A 126 -2.94 -17.02 -15.43
N ILE A 127 -3.95 -16.24 -15.05
CA ILE A 127 -3.77 -14.95 -14.38
C ILE A 127 -3.09 -15.08 -13.03
N ASP A 128 -3.20 -16.26 -12.40
CA ASP A 128 -2.62 -16.59 -11.09
C ASP A 128 -1.07 -16.44 -11.10
N VAL A 129 -0.43 -16.57 -12.28
CA VAL A 129 1.02 -16.31 -12.48
C VAL A 129 1.42 -14.90 -12.03
N PHE A 130 0.50 -13.93 -12.07
CA PHE A 130 0.74 -12.56 -11.61
C PHE A 130 0.10 -12.28 -10.25
N ILE A 131 -1.03 -12.92 -9.91
CA ILE A 131 -1.73 -12.68 -8.64
C ILE A 131 -0.90 -13.16 -7.46
N ASP A 132 -0.36 -14.39 -7.53
CA ASP A 132 0.42 -14.99 -6.44
C ASP A 132 1.63 -14.12 -6.07
N PRO A 133 2.50 -13.70 -7.01
CA PRO A 133 3.60 -12.80 -6.67
C PRO A 133 3.14 -11.40 -6.26
N LEU A 134 2.02 -10.89 -6.78
CA LEU A 134 1.50 -9.57 -6.37
C LEU A 134 1.09 -9.53 -4.90
N GLU A 135 0.49 -10.60 -4.37
CA GLU A 135 0.11 -10.64 -2.96
C GLU A 135 1.33 -10.49 -2.04
N GLU A 136 2.40 -11.25 -2.32
CA GLU A 136 3.66 -11.16 -1.57
C GLU A 136 4.35 -9.81 -1.74
N LEU A 137 4.33 -9.25 -2.96
CA LEU A 137 4.89 -7.94 -3.27
C LEU A 137 4.15 -6.81 -2.55
N TYR A 138 2.82 -6.87 -2.44
CA TYR A 138 2.04 -5.89 -1.69
C TYR A 138 2.39 -5.92 -0.20
N ASP A 139 2.51 -7.11 0.40
CA ASP A 139 2.91 -7.23 1.81
C ASP A 139 4.30 -6.65 2.06
N LEU A 140 5.22 -6.86 1.12
CA LEU A 140 6.57 -6.32 1.19
C LEU A 140 6.59 -4.80 0.99
N HIS A 141 5.85 -4.29 0.01
CA HIS A 141 5.67 -2.87 -0.25
C HIS A 141 5.05 -2.16 0.97
N ASP A 142 3.95 -2.67 1.52
CA ASP A 142 3.31 -2.14 2.72
C ASP A 142 4.26 -2.08 3.91
N SER A 143 5.05 -3.14 4.11
CA SER A 143 6.05 -3.19 5.17
C SER A 143 7.14 -2.14 4.97
N TYR A 144 7.52 -1.90 3.72
CA TYR A 144 8.49 -0.89 3.33
C TYR A 144 7.95 0.52 3.59
N THR A 145 6.77 0.84 3.06
CA THR A 145 6.12 2.16 3.23
C THR A 145 5.90 2.49 4.71
N LYS A 146 5.53 1.50 5.54
CA LYS A 146 5.43 1.69 7.00
C LYS A 146 6.78 2.03 7.65
N THR A 147 7.86 1.43 7.15
CA THR A 147 9.21 1.67 7.67
C THR A 147 9.75 3.02 7.22
N GLU A 148 9.50 3.40 5.97
CA GLU A 148 9.80 4.73 5.40
C GLU A 148 9.05 5.84 6.13
N ALA A 149 7.74 5.71 6.32
CA ALA A 149 6.92 6.68 7.05
C ALA A 149 7.45 6.88 8.48
N ARG A 150 7.84 5.79 9.15
CA ARG A 150 8.45 5.85 10.48
C ARG A 150 9.83 6.51 10.47
N SER A 151 10.64 6.30 9.42
CA SER A 151 11.90 7.02 9.24
C SER A 151 11.66 8.52 9.09
N HIS A 152 10.66 8.92 8.32
CA HIS A 152 10.28 10.32 8.16
C HIS A 152 9.78 10.95 9.48
N GLU A 153 9.01 10.21 10.30
CA GLU A 153 8.59 10.71 11.63
C GLU A 153 9.75 10.90 12.62
N VAL A 154 10.82 10.10 12.51
CA VAL A 154 11.96 10.15 13.43
C VAL A 154 13.03 11.17 13.00
N GLU A 155 13.35 11.24 11.72
CA GLU A 155 14.45 12.10 11.21
C GLU A 155 13.99 13.23 10.27
N GLY A 156 12.72 13.25 9.85
CA GLY A 156 12.25 14.15 8.80
C GLY A 156 12.91 13.87 7.45
N LEU A 157 13.07 14.91 6.63
CA LEU A 157 13.68 14.84 5.29
C LEU A 157 15.22 14.76 5.33
N SER A 158 15.77 13.86 6.14
CA SER A 158 17.22 13.66 6.27
C SER A 158 17.82 13.00 5.02
N ALA A 159 19.14 13.11 4.84
CA ALA A 159 19.85 12.39 3.78
C ALA A 159 19.67 10.86 3.89
N ARG A 160 19.52 10.35 5.12
CA ARG A 160 19.34 8.93 5.39
C ARG A 160 17.93 8.47 5.04
N HIS A 161 16.92 9.28 5.35
CA HIS A 161 15.55 9.04 4.88
C HIS A 161 15.49 9.03 3.34
N LYS A 162 16.18 9.96 2.67
CA LYS A 162 16.26 9.94 1.19
C LYS A 162 16.93 8.68 0.65
N ALA A 163 18.01 8.22 1.28
CA ALA A 163 18.68 6.97 0.89
C ALA A 163 17.76 5.75 1.10
N LEU A 164 16.97 5.75 2.18
CA LEU A 164 15.94 4.76 2.42
C LEU A 164 14.87 4.83 1.32
N ALA A 165 14.23 5.97 1.08
CA ALA A 165 13.24 6.11 0.01
C ALA A 165 13.78 5.63 -1.35
N GLN A 166 15.03 5.94 -1.67
CA GLN A 166 15.70 5.48 -2.89
C GLN A 166 15.84 3.95 -2.96
N ALA A 167 16.14 3.29 -1.84
CA ALA A 167 16.24 1.83 -1.77
C ALA A 167 14.87 1.13 -1.92
N GLY A 168 13.75 1.84 -1.73
CA GLY A 168 12.40 1.31 -1.93
C GLY A 168 11.92 1.34 -3.38
N ILE A 169 12.54 2.17 -4.23
CA ILE A 169 12.18 2.32 -5.66
C ILE A 169 12.16 0.98 -6.41
N PRO A 170 13.15 0.08 -6.25
CA PRO A 170 13.14 -1.24 -6.88
C PRO A 170 11.88 -2.06 -6.56
N ILE A 171 11.44 -2.04 -5.30
CA ILE A 171 10.23 -2.75 -4.84
C ILE A 171 8.99 -2.17 -5.50
N HIS A 172 8.86 -0.83 -5.45
CA HIS A 172 7.73 -0.12 -6.04
C HIS A 172 7.61 -0.39 -7.55
N ARG A 173 8.75 -0.38 -8.25
CA ARG A 173 8.81 -0.64 -9.69
C ARG A 173 8.37 -2.05 -10.05
N VAL A 174 8.79 -3.08 -9.28
CA VAL A 174 8.32 -4.45 -9.52
C VAL A 174 6.81 -4.55 -9.34
N VAL A 175 6.26 -3.95 -8.27
CA VAL A 175 4.81 -3.91 -8.04
C VAL A 175 4.11 -3.32 -9.26
N GLU A 176 4.51 -2.13 -9.71
CA GLU A 176 3.91 -1.45 -10.85
C GLU A 176 3.96 -2.31 -12.14
N TRP A 177 5.11 -2.92 -12.43
CA TRP A 177 5.27 -3.74 -13.63
C TRP A 177 4.41 -5.00 -13.60
N VAL A 178 4.33 -5.68 -12.46
CA VAL A 178 3.50 -6.90 -12.32
C VAL A 178 2.01 -6.55 -12.27
N GLU A 179 1.63 -5.42 -11.68
CA GLU A 179 0.26 -4.90 -11.72
C GLU A 179 -0.18 -4.61 -13.16
N ASP A 180 0.67 -3.98 -13.95
CA ASP A 180 0.39 -3.69 -15.36
C ASP A 180 0.18 -4.98 -16.17
N PHE A 181 0.99 -6.01 -15.92
CA PHE A 181 0.80 -7.33 -16.51
C PHE A 181 -0.53 -7.95 -16.11
N TRP A 182 -0.81 -7.98 -14.81
CA TRP A 182 -2.07 -8.48 -14.29
C TRP A 182 -3.26 -7.77 -14.95
N CYS A 183 -3.24 -6.44 -15.03
CA CYS A 183 -4.28 -5.64 -15.69
C CYS A 183 -4.45 -6.03 -17.16
N CYS A 184 -3.35 -6.15 -17.92
CA CYS A 184 -3.38 -6.54 -19.32
C CYS A 184 -3.89 -7.97 -19.55
N THR A 185 -3.76 -8.85 -18.54
CA THR A 185 -4.17 -10.26 -18.63
C THR A 185 -5.65 -10.49 -18.32
N ILE A 186 -6.34 -9.52 -17.71
CA ILE A 186 -7.79 -9.61 -17.42
C ILE A 186 -8.60 -9.86 -18.70
N ASP A 187 -8.22 -9.21 -19.80
CA ASP A 187 -8.86 -9.37 -21.11
C ASP A 187 -8.36 -10.62 -21.88
N GLY A 188 -7.40 -11.33 -21.29
CA GLY A 188 -6.82 -12.57 -21.80
C GLY A 188 -5.51 -12.39 -22.58
N PRO A 189 -4.87 -13.52 -22.99
CA PRO A 189 -3.54 -13.53 -23.58
C PRO A 189 -3.40 -12.72 -24.87
N GLY A 190 -4.47 -12.63 -25.67
CA GLY A 190 -4.46 -11.88 -26.94
C GLY A 190 -4.35 -10.37 -26.75
N SER A 191 -5.10 -9.82 -25.78
CA SER A 191 -5.01 -8.40 -25.39
C SER A 191 -3.62 -8.08 -24.85
N PHE A 192 -3.10 -8.95 -23.97
CA PHE A 192 -1.78 -8.77 -23.42
C PHE A 192 -0.67 -8.80 -24.49
N LEU A 193 -0.74 -9.74 -25.43
CA LEU A 193 0.20 -9.81 -26.55
C LEU A 193 0.11 -8.57 -27.46
N HIS A 194 -1.09 -8.03 -27.67
CA HIS A 194 -1.28 -6.78 -28.40
C HIS A 194 -0.57 -5.61 -27.73
N MET A 195 -0.75 -5.45 -26.41
CA MET A 195 -0.09 -4.41 -25.61
C MET A 195 1.44 -4.55 -25.62
N TYR A 196 1.94 -5.77 -25.44
CA TYR A 196 3.37 -6.09 -25.49
C TYR A 196 4.00 -5.69 -26.84
N ASN A 197 3.36 -6.07 -27.96
CA ASN A 197 3.85 -5.76 -29.31
C ASN A 197 3.82 -4.26 -29.61
N ARG A 198 2.89 -3.52 -29.01
CA ARG A 198 2.79 -2.06 -29.11
C ARG A 198 3.79 -1.33 -28.20
N ARG A 199 4.60 -2.04 -27.41
CA ARG A 199 5.50 -1.48 -26.39
C ARG A 199 4.76 -0.62 -25.36
N GLN A 200 3.54 -1.02 -25.01
CA GLN A 200 2.68 -0.25 -24.12
C GLN A 200 2.75 -0.70 -22.66
N LEU A 201 3.56 -1.70 -22.32
CA LEU A 201 3.70 -2.13 -20.94
C LEU A 201 4.59 -1.18 -20.14
N ALA A 202 4.33 -1.03 -18.84
CA ALA A 202 5.05 -0.15 -17.92
C ALA A 202 6.56 -0.41 -17.96
N TRP A 203 7.00 -1.67 -17.88
CA TRP A 203 8.43 -1.99 -18.02
C TRP A 203 9.00 -1.44 -19.31
N GLN A 204 8.31 -1.65 -20.44
CA GLN A 204 8.86 -1.37 -21.76
C GLN A 204 9.09 0.13 -21.93
N ARG A 205 8.27 0.95 -21.28
CA ARG A 205 8.41 2.41 -21.26
C ARG A 205 9.57 2.86 -20.39
N ASP A 206 9.78 2.19 -19.25
CA ASP A 206 10.87 2.51 -18.32
C ASP A 206 12.25 2.12 -18.87
N THR A 207 12.32 1.10 -19.74
CA THR A 207 13.59 0.64 -20.34
C THR A 207 14.01 1.37 -21.61
N VAL A 208 13.13 2.18 -22.19
CA VAL A 208 13.37 2.88 -23.48
C VAL A 208 13.76 4.35 -23.28
N ASN A 209 13.63 4.88 -22.07
CA ASN A 209 14.06 6.23 -21.68
C ASN A 209 15.37 6.18 -20.88
#